data_AF-A0A443PER0-F1
#
_entry.id   AF-A0A443PER0-F1
#
_cell.length_a   1.000
_cell.length_b   1.000
_cell.length_c   1.000
_cell.angle_alpha   90.00
_cell.angle_beta   90.00
_cell.angle_gamma   90.00
#
_symmetry.space_group_name_H-M   'P 1'
#
loop_
_entity.id
_entity.type
_entity.pdbx_description
1 polymer ?
#
loop_
_entity_poly.entity_id
_entity_poly.type
_entity_poly.pdbx_seq_one_letter_code
_entity_poly.pdbx_strand_id
1 'polypeptide(L)'
;MRSQLQPYNQRTPCGACSVQLRVLTSPEIAIKNDRDGMADSCFGGVVLVPIRKPHASPISSPSRLKASSHSRKRFLFISMAAPNPSHPSLLVFSGGTAFNGVVEELKKLTTRVAHVLPVSDDGGSTAEIVRVLGGPAVGDIRSRCLRLSDESTAEALAVKRLLGHRLPIDALQAKSEWYEIVEGNHSLWKGVSLPYRETILAFLIYFQNQILRRSSESFCFSNGSIGNFFFAGARIFFQSLDAAIFLFSRVSDIPSESLVLPVVSTNDRLTLGCELWDGTIIRGQNEISHPTYRFMEPINKGCSYVQTLPSRIKRVFYMSSEGRNLLHEVFPIVNPIALEQLGKVDCIVYAMGSLFTSVCPSLVLLGIGESISTRSCPKVLLLNGSHDRETAGLSASCFVTAITDALNRTYGDPDNCLKNLPSEYINALLVPKDGQIPVDVQSLAAQGIFRVITVDTIHDSKVGVIFDPKSLIEALADLIKEYSQSAFGAVNCHDCPKDQTRTGDC
;
A
#
# COMPACT_ATOMS: atom_id res chain seq x y z
N MET A 1 2.37 33.12 58.35
CA MET A 1 2.73 32.46 59.64
C MET A 1 2.55 30.96 59.42
N ARG A 2 3.59 30.21 59.00
CA ARG A 2 4.60 29.50 59.80
C ARG A 2 4.05 28.54 60.89
N SER A 3 4.10 27.24 60.59
CA SER A 3 4.63 26.11 61.40
C SER A 3 4.68 24.88 60.44
N GLN A 4 5.78 24.22 60.02
CA GLN A 4 6.99 23.65 60.63
C GLN A 4 6.64 22.67 61.78
N LEU A 5 6.88 21.34 61.72
CA LEU A 5 8.17 20.61 61.57
C LEU A 5 8.01 19.13 61.13
N GLN A 6 9.11 18.56 60.59
CA GLN A 6 9.38 17.20 60.07
C GLN A 6 9.73 16.14 61.17
N PRO A 7 10.53 15.06 60.93
CA PRO A 7 10.16 13.72 60.42
C PRO A 7 10.61 12.57 61.37
N TYR A 8 10.30 11.30 61.05
CA TYR A 8 11.01 10.14 61.62
C TYR A 8 11.31 9.08 60.55
N ASN A 9 12.53 8.55 60.62
CA ASN A 9 13.21 7.72 59.63
C ASN A 9 13.54 6.39 60.32
N GLN A 10 13.30 5.22 59.70
CA GLN A 10 14.05 3.98 59.98
C GLN A 10 13.94 2.96 58.84
N ARG A 11 15.02 2.20 58.64
CA ARG A 11 15.51 1.53 57.41
C ARG A 11 15.09 0.04 57.27
N THR A 12 14.82 -0.40 56.02
CA THR A 12 15.16 -1.67 55.25
C THR A 12 15.21 -3.08 55.91
N PRO A 13 15.16 -4.25 55.19
CA PRO A 13 15.31 -4.50 53.73
C PRO A 13 14.38 -5.57 53.04
N CYS A 14 14.38 -5.50 51.69
CA CYS A 14 14.28 -6.53 50.61
C CYS A 14 13.62 -7.92 50.82
N GLY A 15 12.69 -8.28 49.91
CA GLY A 15 12.23 -9.65 49.66
C GLY A 15 11.49 -9.78 48.32
N ALA A 16 12.07 -10.53 47.37
CA ALA A 16 11.53 -10.81 46.04
C ALA A 16 10.27 -11.69 46.10
N CYS A 17 9.29 -11.43 45.23
CA CYS A 17 8.15 -12.32 45.03
C CYS A 17 7.99 -12.66 43.54
N SER A 18 8.43 -13.87 43.21
CA SER A 18 8.22 -14.55 41.93
C SER A 18 6.79 -15.11 41.85
N VAL A 19 6.02 -14.71 40.85
CA VAL A 19 4.71 -15.30 40.54
C VAL A 19 4.94 -16.55 39.69
N GLN A 20 4.61 -17.72 40.25
CA GLN A 20 4.59 -19.01 39.56
C GLN A 20 3.34 -19.12 38.66
N LEU A 21 3.55 -19.47 37.39
CA LEU A 21 2.51 -19.97 36.50
C LEU A 21 1.98 -21.32 37.03
N ARG A 22 0.68 -21.39 37.31
CA ARG A 22 -0.07 -22.65 37.49
C ARG A 22 -0.48 -23.19 36.13
N VAL A 23 0.04 -24.35 35.77
CA VAL A 23 -0.47 -25.20 34.70
C VAL A 23 -1.70 -25.93 35.24
N LEU A 24 -2.86 -25.72 34.63
CA LEU A 24 -4.10 -26.45 34.92
C LEU A 24 -4.17 -27.68 34.00
N THR A 25 -4.00 -28.87 34.57
CA THR A 25 -4.32 -30.14 33.92
C THR A 25 -5.73 -30.58 34.30
N SER A 26 -6.55 -30.91 33.30
CA SER A 26 -7.93 -31.38 33.42
C SER A 26 -8.04 -32.77 34.07
N PRO A 27 -9.19 -33.13 34.68
CA PRO A 27 -9.36 -34.38 35.41
C PRO A 27 -9.84 -35.55 34.53
N GLU A 28 -9.31 -36.74 34.85
CA GLU A 28 -9.74 -38.04 34.35
C GLU A 28 -11.18 -38.38 34.79
N ILE A 29 -11.98 -38.92 33.87
CA ILE A 29 -13.25 -39.59 34.19
C ILE A 29 -13.05 -41.08 33.98
N ALA A 30 -13.22 -41.83 35.06
CA ALA A 30 -13.16 -43.28 35.13
C ALA A 30 -14.40 -43.93 34.46
N ILE A 31 -14.15 -44.88 33.55
CA ILE A 31 -15.15 -45.78 32.97
C ILE A 31 -15.13 -47.09 33.76
N LYS A 32 -16.30 -47.53 34.21
CA LYS A 32 -16.52 -48.81 34.92
C LYS A 32 -16.49 -49.98 33.93
N ASN A 33 -15.79 -51.04 34.35
CA ASN A 33 -15.63 -52.35 33.73
C ASN A 33 -16.95 -53.07 33.43
N ASP A 34 -16.96 -53.87 32.35
CA ASP A 34 -17.42 -55.26 32.43
C ASP A 34 -16.54 -56.17 31.53
N ARG A 35 -16.39 -57.40 32.00
CA ARG A 35 -15.41 -58.43 31.59
C ARG A 35 -15.87 -59.17 30.34
N ASP A 36 -14.92 -59.59 29.50
CA ASP A 36 -14.64 -61.01 29.20
C ASP A 36 -13.44 -61.15 28.26
N GLY A 37 -12.68 -62.24 28.45
CA GLY A 37 -11.26 -62.33 28.12
C GLY A 37 -10.85 -63.05 26.83
N MET A 38 -9.51 -63.17 26.74
CA MET A 38 -8.67 -64.02 25.89
C MET A 38 -8.58 -63.71 24.38
N ALA A 39 -7.43 -63.16 23.94
CA ALA A 39 -6.29 -63.91 23.39
C ALA A 39 -5.43 -63.09 22.38
N ASP A 40 -4.13 -63.03 22.67
CA ASP A 40 -2.94 -63.04 21.77
C ASP A 40 -2.80 -62.04 20.60
N SER A 41 -1.87 -61.08 20.72
CA SER A 41 -0.44 -61.25 20.33
C SER A 41 0.29 -59.93 19.99
N CYS A 42 1.44 -59.76 20.65
CA CYS A 42 2.70 -59.09 20.25
C CYS A 42 2.71 -57.61 19.80
N PHE A 43 3.05 -56.72 20.74
CA PHE A 43 3.67 -55.40 20.51
C PHE A 43 5.21 -55.50 20.53
N GLY A 44 5.86 -54.94 19.50
CA GLY A 44 7.30 -54.66 19.47
C GLY A 44 7.59 -53.26 20.04
N GLY A 45 8.53 -53.19 20.98
CA GLY A 45 8.88 -51.98 21.74
C GLY A 45 9.82 -51.00 21.01
N VAL A 46 9.75 -49.73 21.44
CA VAL A 46 10.69 -48.66 21.09
C VAL A 46 11.60 -48.41 22.30
N VAL A 47 12.91 -48.43 22.07
CA VAL A 47 13.96 -48.16 23.07
C VAL A 47 14.27 -46.66 23.12
N LEU A 48 14.22 -46.06 24.32
CA LEU A 48 14.69 -44.70 24.61
C LEU A 48 16.10 -44.76 25.23
N VAL A 49 17.05 -43.99 24.71
CA VAL A 49 18.42 -43.84 25.23
C VAL A 49 18.59 -42.46 25.87
N PRO A 50 19.19 -42.32 27.07
CA PRO A 50 19.31 -41.03 27.77
C PRO A 50 20.56 -40.23 27.34
N ILE A 51 20.41 -38.90 27.25
CA ILE A 51 21.50 -37.95 26.95
C ILE A 51 22.14 -37.44 28.25
N ARG A 52 23.46 -37.58 28.39
CA ARG A 52 24.28 -36.99 29.48
C ARG A 52 24.81 -35.60 29.09
N LYS A 53 24.81 -34.66 30.05
CA LYS A 53 25.43 -33.32 29.98
C LYS A 53 26.97 -33.40 30.00
N PRO A 54 27.70 -32.46 29.36
CA PRO A 54 29.11 -32.24 29.66
C PRO A 54 29.40 -30.91 30.39
N HIS A 55 30.40 -30.98 31.27
CA HIS A 55 31.02 -29.91 32.04
C HIS A 55 31.96 -29.01 31.21
N ALA A 56 32.27 -27.83 31.73
CA ALA A 56 33.07 -26.78 31.11
C ALA A 56 34.59 -26.82 31.39
N SER A 57 35.33 -26.17 30.46
CA SER A 57 36.67 -25.52 30.53
C SER A 57 37.95 -26.38 30.37
N PRO A 58 39.12 -25.83 29.95
CA PRO A 58 39.43 -24.51 29.34
C PRO A 58 40.27 -24.57 28.02
N ILE A 59 40.51 -23.38 27.48
CA ILE A 59 41.17 -22.97 26.22
C ILE A 59 42.62 -23.49 26.04
N SER A 60 42.95 -23.94 24.82
CA SER A 60 44.31 -23.81 24.24
C SER A 60 44.25 -23.75 22.71
N SER A 61 45.01 -22.82 22.14
CA SER A 61 45.15 -22.50 20.71
C SER A 61 45.89 -23.56 19.90
N PRO A 62 45.62 -23.72 18.59
CA PRO A 62 46.61 -24.28 17.68
C PRO A 62 46.92 -23.38 16.47
N SER A 63 48.22 -23.08 16.39
CA SER A 63 49.11 -23.20 15.23
C SER A 63 48.57 -23.27 13.80
N ARG A 64 49.23 -22.44 13.00
CA ARG A 64 49.24 -22.28 11.55
C ARG A 64 49.77 -23.54 10.83
N LEU A 65 48.98 -24.16 9.95
CA LEU A 65 49.46 -25.10 8.93
C LEU A 65 48.81 -24.82 7.58
N LYS A 66 49.65 -24.82 6.55
CA LYS A 66 49.40 -24.43 5.15
C LYS A 66 48.50 -25.44 4.44
N ALA A 67 47.51 -24.97 3.68
CA ALA A 67 46.75 -25.78 2.73
C ALA A 67 47.17 -25.44 1.29
N SER A 68 47.58 -26.48 0.57
CA SER A 68 47.89 -26.49 -0.86
C SER A 68 46.62 -26.54 -1.71
N SER A 69 46.75 -26.00 -2.92
CA SER A 69 45.82 -25.90 -4.04
C SER A 69 44.95 -27.13 -4.36
N HIS A 70 43.65 -26.93 -4.59
CA HIS A 70 42.99 -27.06 -5.92
C HIS A 70 41.46 -26.89 -5.82
N SER A 71 40.89 -26.38 -6.93
CA SER A 71 39.45 -26.19 -7.23
C SER A 71 38.80 -24.89 -6.73
N ARG A 72 39.04 -23.81 -7.49
CA ARG A 72 38.21 -22.60 -7.48
C ARG A 72 36.81 -22.96 -7.97
N LYS A 73 35.87 -23.16 -7.04
CA LYS A 73 34.44 -23.08 -7.36
C LYS A 73 34.14 -21.64 -7.77
N ARG A 74 33.95 -21.42 -9.08
CA ARG A 74 33.31 -20.21 -9.61
C ARG A 74 31.91 -20.12 -9.00
N PHE A 75 31.77 -19.35 -7.93
CA PHE A 75 30.48 -18.75 -7.64
C PHE A 75 30.23 -17.76 -8.77
N LEU A 76 29.24 -18.06 -9.62
CA LEU A 76 28.62 -17.04 -10.46
C LEU A 76 28.00 -16.03 -9.50
N PHE A 77 28.74 -14.98 -9.18
CA PHE A 77 28.11 -13.71 -8.84
C PHE A 77 27.35 -13.30 -10.09
N ILE A 78 26.02 -13.41 -10.04
CA ILE A 78 25.17 -12.61 -10.90
C ILE A 78 25.46 -11.18 -10.48
N SER A 79 26.36 -10.54 -11.24
CA SER A 79 26.51 -9.10 -11.21
C SER A 79 25.13 -8.54 -11.53
N MET A 80 24.43 -8.01 -10.52
CA MET A 80 23.28 -7.15 -10.79
C MET A 80 23.84 -6.04 -11.66
N ALA A 81 23.45 -6.04 -12.93
CA ALA A 81 23.82 -4.98 -13.84
C ALA A 81 23.44 -3.66 -13.17
N ALA A 82 24.37 -2.71 -13.12
CA ALA A 82 24.04 -1.36 -12.69
C ALA A 82 22.83 -0.89 -13.52
N PRO A 83 21.82 -0.24 -12.91
CA PRO A 83 20.61 0.15 -13.61
C PRO A 83 20.99 1.00 -14.82
N ASN A 84 20.44 0.66 -15.99
CA ASN A 84 20.64 1.45 -17.22
C ASN A 84 20.17 2.89 -16.93
N PRO A 85 21.04 3.91 -17.05
CA PRO A 85 20.69 5.29 -16.73
C PRO A 85 19.75 5.96 -17.74
N SER A 86 19.17 5.22 -18.70
CA SER A 86 18.36 5.77 -19.78
C SER A 86 16.89 6.00 -19.44
N HIS A 87 16.33 5.31 -18.44
CA HIS A 87 14.91 5.43 -18.06
C HIS A 87 14.75 5.92 -16.62
N PRO A 88 13.89 6.93 -16.37
CA PRO A 88 13.70 7.50 -15.04
C PRO A 88 13.01 6.50 -14.10
N SER A 89 13.33 6.58 -12.82
CA SER A 89 12.64 5.87 -11.75
C SER A 89 11.61 6.78 -11.07
N LEU A 90 10.40 6.26 -10.85
CA LEU A 90 9.28 7.05 -10.34
C LEU A 90 8.70 6.41 -9.08
N LEU A 91 8.27 7.24 -8.15
CA LEU A 91 7.34 6.82 -7.10
C LEU A 91 6.00 7.51 -7.33
N VAL A 92 4.95 6.71 -7.42
CA VAL A 92 3.60 7.19 -7.70
C VAL A 92 2.72 6.91 -6.50
N PHE A 93 2.29 7.96 -5.81
CA PHE A 93 1.17 7.88 -4.87
C PHE A 93 -0.12 7.86 -5.68
N SER A 94 -0.86 6.76 -5.62
CA SER A 94 -2.09 6.57 -6.36
C SER A 94 -3.13 5.83 -5.52
N GLY A 95 -4.39 5.86 -5.96
CA GLY A 95 -5.41 4.93 -5.49
C GLY A 95 -5.91 4.05 -6.64
N GLY A 96 -7.22 3.82 -6.64
CA GLY A 96 -7.89 2.90 -7.56
C GLY A 96 -7.87 3.27 -9.05
N THR A 97 -9.04 3.52 -9.63
CA THR A 97 -9.24 3.37 -11.08
C THR A 97 -8.70 4.50 -11.95
N ALA A 98 -8.57 5.72 -11.41
CA ALA A 98 -8.23 6.91 -12.21
C ALA A 98 -6.84 6.78 -12.89
N PHE A 99 -5.83 6.33 -12.15
CA PHE A 99 -4.49 6.13 -12.70
C PHE A 99 -4.38 4.88 -13.60
N ASN A 100 -5.37 3.98 -13.61
CA ASN A 100 -5.29 2.76 -14.44
C ASN A 100 -5.25 3.06 -15.94
N GLY A 101 -5.87 4.16 -16.39
CA GLY A 101 -5.91 4.54 -17.80
C GLY A 101 -4.55 4.93 -18.38
N VAL A 102 -3.57 5.27 -17.53
CA VAL A 102 -2.27 5.80 -17.96
C VAL A 102 -1.11 4.84 -17.74
N VAL A 103 -1.33 3.73 -17.05
CA VAL A 103 -0.25 2.80 -16.69
C VAL A 103 0.36 2.08 -17.88
N GLU A 104 -0.42 1.71 -18.90
CA GLU A 104 0.15 1.10 -20.11
C GLU A 104 1.04 2.07 -20.88
N GLU A 105 0.67 3.35 -20.90
CA GLU A 105 1.49 4.37 -21.54
C GLU A 105 2.75 4.66 -20.71
N LEU A 106 2.61 4.71 -19.37
CA LEU A 106 3.75 4.89 -18.47
C LEU A 106 4.80 3.77 -18.63
N LYS A 107 4.37 2.51 -18.83
CA LYS A 107 5.27 1.37 -19.08
C LYS A 107 6.16 1.57 -20.31
N LYS A 108 5.74 2.38 -21.29
CA LYS A 108 6.56 2.72 -22.47
C LYS A 108 7.66 3.72 -22.14
N LEU A 109 7.45 4.59 -21.16
CA LEU A 109 8.46 5.49 -20.63
C LEU A 109 9.45 4.75 -19.73
N THR A 110 8.93 3.97 -18.78
CA THR A 110 9.73 3.25 -17.78
C THR A 110 8.93 2.18 -17.05
N THR A 111 9.59 1.08 -16.70
CA THR A 111 9.08 0.04 -15.80
C THR A 111 9.55 0.23 -14.35
N ARG A 112 10.46 1.17 -14.09
CA ARG A 112 11.06 1.45 -12.77
C ARG A 112 10.12 2.31 -11.92
N VAL A 113 8.95 1.78 -11.60
CA VAL A 113 7.88 2.52 -10.92
C VAL A 113 7.49 1.84 -9.62
N ALA A 114 7.57 2.56 -8.50
CA ALA A 114 6.99 2.17 -7.23
C ALA A 114 5.59 2.78 -7.09
N HIS A 115 4.56 1.95 -7.25
CA HIS A 115 3.17 2.34 -7.04
C HIS A 115 2.80 2.16 -5.56
N VAL A 116 2.71 3.28 -4.83
CA VAL A 116 2.33 3.30 -3.42
C VAL A 116 0.83 3.52 -3.31
N LEU A 117 0.13 2.59 -2.66
CA LEU A 117 -1.34 2.54 -2.62
C LEU A 117 -1.86 2.45 -1.18
N PRO A 118 -2.98 3.12 -0.86
CA PRO A 118 -3.63 2.97 0.43
C PRO A 118 -4.29 1.60 0.59
N VAL A 119 -4.54 1.21 1.85
CA VAL A 119 -5.14 -0.08 2.25
C VAL A 119 -6.41 0.11 3.09
N SER A 120 -7.10 1.23 2.91
CA SER A 120 -8.31 1.63 3.66
C SER A 120 -9.62 1.48 2.90
N ASP A 121 -9.59 1.05 1.63
CA ASP A 121 -10.78 0.92 0.80
C ASP A 121 -11.80 -0.06 1.39
N ASP A 122 -13.00 0.42 1.68
CA ASP A 122 -14.09 -0.37 2.26
C ASP A 122 -15.24 -0.58 1.28
N GLY A 123 -15.00 -0.48 -0.04
CA GLY A 123 -15.98 -0.64 -1.12
C GLY A 123 -16.06 -1.99 -1.81
N GLY A 124 -17.23 -2.27 -2.39
CA GLY A 124 -17.50 -3.39 -3.28
C GLY A 124 -17.13 -4.75 -2.68
N SER A 125 -16.53 -5.63 -3.50
CA SER A 125 -16.07 -6.94 -3.03
C SER A 125 -14.99 -6.88 -1.93
N THR A 126 -14.27 -5.76 -1.80
CA THR A 126 -13.29 -5.58 -0.71
C THR A 126 -14.02 -5.48 0.64
N ALA A 127 -15.12 -4.72 0.68
CA ALA A 127 -15.96 -4.56 1.87
C ALA A 127 -16.40 -5.91 2.44
N GLU A 128 -16.86 -6.79 1.55
CA GLU A 128 -17.38 -8.11 1.93
C GLU A 128 -16.28 -9.05 2.45
N ILE A 129 -15.09 -9.03 1.82
CA ILE A 129 -13.92 -9.76 2.32
C ILE A 129 -13.53 -9.27 3.71
N VAL A 130 -13.42 -7.95 3.89
CA VAL A 130 -13.04 -7.34 5.17
C VAL A 130 -14.09 -7.60 6.24
N ARG A 131 -15.38 -7.61 5.89
CA ARG A 131 -16.47 -7.92 6.82
C ARG A 131 -16.36 -9.35 7.37
N VAL A 132 -16.24 -10.34 6.48
CA VAL A 132 -16.32 -11.76 6.86
C VAL A 132 -14.96 -12.31 7.34
N LEU A 133 -13.87 -11.91 6.70
CA LEU A 133 -12.53 -12.47 6.93
C LEU A 133 -11.56 -11.50 7.63
N GLY A 134 -11.89 -10.21 7.71
CA GLY A 134 -11.03 -9.19 8.29
C GLY A 134 -9.83 -8.83 7.43
N GLY A 135 -8.97 -7.98 8.00
CA GLY A 135 -7.72 -7.51 7.40
C GLY A 135 -7.84 -6.27 6.53
N PRO A 136 -6.74 -5.89 5.85
CA PRO A 136 -6.66 -4.66 5.08
C PRO A 136 -7.46 -4.76 3.78
N ALA A 137 -7.76 -3.60 3.21
CA ALA A 137 -8.32 -3.52 1.87
C ALA A 137 -7.32 -4.03 0.82
N VAL A 138 -7.81 -4.83 -0.13
CA VAL A 138 -6.98 -5.42 -1.20
C VAL A 138 -7.31 -4.90 -2.60
N GLY A 139 -8.42 -4.18 -2.76
CA GLY A 139 -9.01 -3.86 -4.07
C GLY A 139 -8.11 -3.02 -4.98
N ASP A 140 -7.55 -1.93 -4.45
CA ASP A 140 -6.70 -1.01 -5.20
C ASP A 140 -5.34 -1.65 -5.56
N ILE A 141 -4.74 -2.37 -4.61
CA ILE A 141 -3.51 -3.15 -4.83
C ILE A 141 -3.73 -4.20 -5.92
N ARG A 142 -4.77 -5.03 -5.79
CA ARG A 142 -5.13 -6.02 -6.81
C ARG A 142 -5.40 -5.35 -8.16
N SER A 143 -6.04 -4.17 -8.17
CA SER A 143 -6.30 -3.44 -9.42
C SER A 143 -5.01 -2.99 -10.10
N ARG A 144 -4.03 -2.51 -9.33
CA ARG A 144 -2.73 -2.09 -9.87
C ARG A 144 -1.95 -3.30 -10.37
N CYS A 145 -1.90 -4.38 -9.60
CA CYS A 145 -1.24 -5.61 -10.02
C CYS A 145 -1.81 -6.13 -11.34
N LEU A 146 -3.15 -6.22 -11.45
CA LEU A 146 -3.82 -6.66 -12.66
C LEU A 146 -3.54 -5.75 -13.85
N ARG A 147 -3.45 -4.43 -13.62
CA ARG A 147 -3.11 -3.49 -14.70
C ARG A 147 -1.69 -3.73 -15.21
N LEU A 148 -0.75 -3.96 -14.31
CA LEU A 148 0.65 -4.21 -14.65
C LEU A 148 0.91 -5.61 -15.22
N SER A 149 -0.06 -6.54 -15.16
CA SER A 149 0.08 -7.90 -15.66
C SER A 149 0.54 -7.95 -17.12
N ASP A 150 1.35 -8.96 -17.45
CA ASP A 150 1.74 -9.26 -18.82
C ASP A 150 0.50 -9.48 -19.72
N GLU A 151 0.64 -9.07 -20.98
CA GLU A 151 -0.35 -9.28 -22.04
C GLU A 151 0.30 -9.85 -23.30
N SER A 152 1.59 -10.20 -23.25
CA SER A 152 2.37 -10.60 -24.44
C SER A 152 2.03 -12.01 -24.92
N THR A 153 1.51 -12.88 -24.06
CA THR A 153 1.18 -14.27 -24.38
C THR A 153 -0.31 -14.58 -24.22
N ALA A 154 -0.78 -15.61 -24.94
CA ALA A 154 -2.16 -16.09 -24.81
C ALA A 154 -2.48 -16.59 -23.39
N GLU A 155 -1.50 -17.18 -22.71
CA GLU A 155 -1.63 -17.61 -21.32
C GLU A 155 -1.72 -16.41 -20.37
N ALA A 156 -0.85 -15.40 -20.52
CA ALA A 156 -0.90 -14.19 -19.71
C ALA A 156 -2.25 -13.48 -19.84
N LEU A 157 -2.79 -13.37 -21.05
CA LEU A 157 -4.14 -12.85 -21.31
C LEU A 157 -5.23 -13.71 -20.63
N ALA A 158 -5.10 -15.03 -20.63
CA ALA A 158 -6.04 -15.92 -19.96
C ALA A 158 -6.01 -15.77 -18.43
N VAL A 159 -4.82 -15.67 -17.84
CA VAL A 159 -4.62 -15.44 -16.40
C VAL A 159 -5.15 -14.05 -16.00
N LYS A 160 -4.84 -13.01 -16.78
CA LYS A 160 -5.37 -11.65 -16.58
C LYS A 160 -6.89 -11.64 -16.65
N ARG A 161 -7.50 -12.33 -17.62
CA ARG A 161 -8.96 -12.47 -17.73
C ARG A 161 -9.56 -13.16 -16.50
N LEU A 162 -8.97 -14.26 -16.04
CA LEU A 162 -9.41 -14.98 -14.84
C LEU A 162 -9.36 -14.09 -13.59
N LEU A 163 -8.20 -13.47 -13.30
CA LEU A 163 -8.02 -12.64 -12.10
C LEU A 163 -8.79 -11.30 -12.18
N GLY A 164 -9.03 -10.81 -13.40
CA GLY A 164 -9.84 -9.63 -13.66
C GLY A 164 -11.35 -9.88 -13.64
N HIS A 165 -11.78 -11.15 -13.59
CA HIS A 165 -13.19 -11.50 -13.65
C HIS A 165 -13.97 -11.00 -12.44
N ARG A 166 -15.20 -10.54 -12.69
CA ARG A 166 -16.19 -10.20 -11.68
C ARG A 166 -17.41 -11.09 -11.84
N LEU A 167 -17.83 -11.67 -10.74
CA LEU A 167 -19.02 -12.50 -10.67
C LEU A 167 -20.29 -11.68 -10.94
N PRO A 168 -21.40 -12.32 -11.36
CA PRO A 168 -22.70 -11.69 -11.54
C PRO A 168 -23.17 -10.89 -10.31
N ILE A 169 -24.04 -9.90 -10.55
CA ILE A 169 -24.66 -9.13 -9.47
C ILE A 169 -25.67 -10.00 -8.71
N ASP A 170 -26.39 -10.86 -9.41
CA ASP A 170 -27.33 -11.81 -8.80
C ASP A 170 -26.61 -12.80 -7.89
N ALA A 171 -27.02 -12.87 -6.63
CA ALA A 171 -26.31 -13.62 -5.59
C ALA A 171 -26.31 -15.13 -5.83
N LEU A 172 -27.38 -15.68 -6.39
CA LEU A 172 -27.49 -17.11 -6.66
C LEU A 172 -26.60 -17.51 -7.84
N GLN A 173 -26.63 -16.74 -8.92
CA GLN A 173 -25.75 -16.94 -10.07
C GLN A 173 -24.28 -16.75 -9.70
N ALA A 174 -23.95 -15.71 -8.93
CA ALA A 174 -22.60 -15.46 -8.46
C ALA A 174 -22.06 -16.63 -7.62
N LYS A 175 -22.89 -17.16 -6.72
CA LYS A 175 -22.53 -18.33 -5.91
C LYS A 175 -22.31 -19.56 -6.79
N SER A 176 -23.22 -19.85 -7.73
CA SER A 176 -23.10 -20.99 -8.66
C SER A 176 -21.81 -20.91 -9.47
N GLU A 177 -21.56 -19.77 -10.10
CA GLU A 177 -20.37 -19.55 -10.93
C GLU A 177 -19.07 -19.64 -10.11
N TRP A 178 -19.07 -19.13 -8.87
CA TRP A 178 -17.95 -19.30 -7.95
C TRP A 178 -17.62 -20.78 -7.68
N TYR A 179 -18.63 -21.63 -7.43
CA TYR A 179 -18.39 -23.06 -7.23
C TYR A 179 -17.82 -23.73 -8.49
N GLU A 180 -18.35 -23.42 -9.68
CA GLU A 180 -17.80 -23.95 -10.94
C GLU A 180 -16.33 -23.55 -11.14
N ILE A 181 -15.94 -22.33 -10.73
CA ILE A 181 -14.56 -21.86 -10.79
C ILE A 181 -13.68 -22.64 -9.82
N VAL A 182 -14.10 -22.80 -8.56
CA VAL A 182 -13.33 -23.50 -7.51
C VAL A 182 -13.20 -25.00 -7.79
N GLU A 183 -14.22 -25.63 -8.38
CA GLU A 183 -14.18 -27.02 -8.86
C GLU A 183 -13.31 -27.17 -10.11
N GLY A 184 -12.92 -26.08 -10.76
CA GLY A 184 -12.07 -26.09 -11.93
C GLY A 184 -12.79 -26.46 -13.24
N ASN A 185 -14.12 -26.39 -13.25
CA ASN A 185 -14.97 -26.73 -14.40
C ASN A 185 -15.35 -25.51 -15.24
N HIS A 186 -15.18 -24.30 -14.71
CA HIS A 186 -15.57 -23.08 -15.39
C HIS A 186 -14.70 -22.74 -16.62
N SER A 187 -15.33 -22.13 -17.63
CA SER A 187 -14.68 -21.76 -18.90
C SER A 187 -13.52 -20.75 -18.77
N LEU A 188 -13.46 -20.00 -17.66
CA LEU A 188 -12.37 -19.04 -17.39
C LEU A 188 -10.98 -19.71 -17.36
N TRP A 189 -10.90 -20.99 -17.01
CA TRP A 189 -9.65 -21.75 -17.01
C TRP A 189 -9.10 -22.05 -18.41
N LYS A 190 -9.88 -21.80 -19.48
CA LYS A 190 -9.44 -22.03 -20.86
C LYS A 190 -8.24 -21.14 -21.21
N GLY A 191 -7.12 -21.78 -21.55
CA GLY A 191 -5.86 -21.12 -21.90
C GLY A 191 -4.93 -20.87 -20.71
N VAL A 192 -5.33 -21.24 -19.49
CA VAL A 192 -4.45 -21.25 -18.32
C VAL A 192 -3.82 -22.65 -18.20
N SER A 193 -2.49 -22.74 -18.20
CA SER A 193 -1.82 -24.04 -18.07
C SER A 193 -2.05 -24.68 -16.70
N LEU A 194 -1.78 -25.97 -16.60
CA LEU A 194 -1.95 -26.72 -15.36
C LEU A 194 -1.13 -26.12 -14.18
N PRO A 195 0.16 -25.77 -14.32
CA PRO A 195 0.92 -25.15 -13.22
C PRO A 195 0.29 -23.84 -12.69
N TYR A 196 -0.15 -22.95 -13.59
CA TYR A 196 -0.84 -21.72 -13.20
C TYR A 196 -2.18 -22.01 -12.54
N ARG A 197 -2.96 -22.92 -13.11
CA ARG A 197 -4.26 -23.33 -12.60
C ARG A 197 -4.16 -23.88 -11.18
N GLU A 198 -3.28 -24.85 -10.93
CA GLU A 198 -3.08 -25.44 -9.61
C GLU A 198 -2.62 -24.39 -8.58
N THR A 199 -1.73 -23.48 -9.00
CA THR A 199 -1.25 -22.39 -8.15
C THR A 199 -2.39 -21.45 -7.74
N ILE A 200 -3.19 -20.99 -8.70
CA ILE A 200 -4.30 -20.06 -8.43
C ILE A 200 -5.41 -20.76 -7.64
N LEU A 201 -5.80 -21.98 -8.04
CA LEU A 201 -6.84 -22.75 -7.37
C LEU A 201 -6.52 -23.02 -5.90
N ALA A 202 -5.27 -23.31 -5.55
CA ALA A 202 -4.89 -23.56 -4.16
C ALA A 202 -5.31 -22.41 -3.22
N PHE A 203 -5.13 -21.16 -3.66
CA PHE A 203 -5.51 -19.99 -2.85
C PHE A 203 -6.99 -19.64 -2.93
N LEU A 204 -7.66 -19.92 -4.06
CA LEU A 204 -9.13 -19.80 -4.15
C LEU A 204 -9.84 -20.81 -3.23
N ILE A 205 -9.37 -22.06 -3.21
CA ILE A 205 -9.85 -23.10 -2.29
C ILE A 205 -9.56 -22.71 -0.85
N TYR A 206 -8.35 -22.21 -0.57
CA TYR A 206 -8.02 -21.74 0.77
C TYR A 206 -8.96 -20.61 1.23
N PHE A 207 -9.22 -19.62 0.37
CA PHE A 207 -10.18 -18.55 0.62
C PHE A 207 -11.58 -19.09 0.93
N GLN A 208 -12.09 -20.02 0.11
CA GLN A 208 -13.37 -20.69 0.34
C GLN A 208 -13.42 -21.39 1.71
N ASN A 209 -12.35 -22.10 2.08
CA ASN A 209 -12.26 -22.77 3.36
C ASN A 209 -12.26 -21.80 4.55
N GLN A 210 -11.66 -20.61 4.40
CA GLN A 210 -11.71 -19.56 5.44
C GLN A 210 -13.13 -19.01 5.62
N ILE A 211 -13.89 -18.86 4.53
CA ILE A 211 -15.31 -18.48 4.61
C ILE A 211 -16.11 -19.54 5.36
N LEU A 212 -15.95 -20.81 5.00
CA LEU A 212 -16.72 -21.91 5.61
C LEU A 212 -16.45 -22.10 7.12
N ARG A 213 -15.32 -21.60 7.62
CA ARG A 213 -14.99 -21.60 9.06
C ARG A 213 -15.73 -20.51 9.85
N ARG A 214 -16.38 -19.55 9.19
CA ARG A 214 -17.17 -18.50 9.85
C ARG A 214 -18.61 -18.99 10.02
N SER A 215 -18.99 -19.34 11.24
CA SER A 215 -20.32 -19.88 11.55
C SER A 215 -21.41 -18.81 11.69
N SER A 216 -21.03 -17.56 11.95
CA SER A 216 -21.95 -16.46 12.28
C SER A 216 -22.27 -15.52 11.11
N GLU A 217 -21.55 -15.62 10.00
CA GLU A 217 -21.68 -14.69 8.87
C GLU A 217 -21.72 -15.45 7.54
N SER A 218 -22.73 -15.18 6.72
CA SER A 218 -22.74 -15.63 5.33
C SER A 218 -21.87 -14.71 4.47
N PHE A 219 -21.20 -15.29 3.47
CA PHE A 219 -20.45 -14.55 2.46
C PHE A 219 -21.29 -14.37 1.20
N CYS A 220 -21.35 -13.13 0.69
CA CYS A 220 -22.03 -12.75 -0.52
C CYS A 220 -21.03 -12.65 -1.69
N PHE A 221 -21.21 -13.48 -2.71
CA PHE A 221 -20.33 -13.48 -3.89
C PHE A 221 -20.72 -12.46 -4.97
N SER A 222 -21.85 -11.76 -4.81
CA SER A 222 -22.35 -10.77 -5.77
C SER A 222 -21.30 -9.73 -6.16
N ASN A 223 -21.07 -9.57 -7.47
CA ASN A 223 -20.09 -8.64 -8.03
C ASN A 223 -18.65 -8.84 -7.47
N GLY A 224 -18.39 -10.03 -6.93
CA GLY A 224 -17.12 -10.46 -6.35
C GLY A 224 -16.01 -10.51 -7.39
N SER A 225 -14.82 -9.99 -7.06
CA SER A 225 -13.66 -10.10 -7.95
C SER A 225 -12.87 -11.36 -7.64
N ILE A 226 -12.67 -12.22 -8.65
CA ILE A 226 -11.86 -13.44 -8.51
C ILE A 226 -10.42 -13.11 -8.08
N GLY A 227 -9.83 -12.07 -8.65
CA GLY A 227 -8.52 -11.58 -8.21
C GLY A 227 -8.49 -11.14 -6.75
N ASN A 228 -9.56 -10.54 -6.22
CA ASN A 228 -9.63 -10.20 -4.80
C ASN A 228 -9.72 -11.45 -3.92
N PHE A 229 -10.46 -12.47 -4.34
CA PHE A 229 -10.57 -13.73 -3.61
C PHE A 229 -9.24 -14.50 -3.59
N PHE A 230 -8.57 -14.59 -4.74
CA PHE A 230 -7.22 -15.14 -4.84
C PHE A 230 -6.25 -14.39 -3.93
N PHE A 231 -6.25 -13.05 -4.00
CA PHE A 231 -5.38 -12.20 -3.20
C PHE A 231 -5.65 -12.36 -1.70
N ALA A 232 -6.92 -12.35 -1.29
CA ALA A 232 -7.31 -12.55 0.11
C ALA A 232 -6.92 -13.94 0.61
N GLY A 233 -7.13 -14.98 -0.20
CA GLY A 233 -6.67 -16.34 0.09
C GLY A 233 -5.17 -16.41 0.34
N ALA A 234 -4.36 -15.82 -0.55
CA ALA A 234 -2.91 -15.73 -0.42
C ALA A 234 -2.48 -14.98 0.85
N ARG A 235 -3.08 -13.81 1.12
CA ARG A 235 -2.79 -13.01 2.31
C ARG A 235 -3.04 -13.79 3.60
N ILE A 236 -4.20 -14.44 3.71
CA ILE A 236 -4.56 -15.20 4.91
C ILE A 236 -3.68 -16.45 5.05
N PHE A 237 -3.27 -17.06 3.93
CA PHE A 237 -2.35 -18.18 3.96
C PHE A 237 -0.97 -17.77 4.47
N PHE A 238 -0.39 -16.69 3.93
CA PHE A 238 0.94 -16.23 4.31
C PHE A 238 0.97 -15.44 5.62
N GLN A 239 -0.18 -14.96 6.11
CA GLN A 239 -0.24 -13.96 7.18
C GLN A 239 0.63 -12.74 6.86
N SER A 240 0.64 -12.33 5.60
CA SER A 240 1.46 -11.22 5.11
C SER A 240 0.83 -10.61 3.85
N LEU A 241 0.58 -9.31 3.90
CA LEU A 241 0.12 -8.53 2.75
C LEU A 241 1.20 -8.48 1.66
N ASP A 242 2.44 -8.16 2.03
CA ASP A 242 3.56 -8.07 1.09
C ASP A 242 3.85 -9.41 0.38
N ALA A 243 3.77 -10.54 1.08
CA ALA A 243 3.95 -11.86 0.46
C ALA A 243 2.83 -12.19 -0.54
N ALA A 244 1.58 -11.80 -0.24
CA ALA A 244 0.46 -11.97 -1.17
C ALA A 244 0.63 -11.10 -2.42
N ILE A 245 1.12 -9.86 -2.28
CA ILE A 245 1.44 -8.99 -3.41
C ILE A 245 2.54 -9.62 -4.26
N PHE A 246 3.60 -10.13 -3.63
CA PHE A 246 4.68 -10.80 -4.33
C PHE A 246 4.17 -12.00 -5.15
N LEU A 247 3.36 -12.87 -4.54
CA LEU A 247 2.74 -13.99 -5.26
C LEU A 247 1.89 -13.50 -6.44
N PHE A 248 1.01 -12.53 -6.22
CA PHE A 248 0.17 -11.99 -7.28
C PHE A 248 1.02 -11.43 -8.43
N SER A 249 2.12 -10.75 -8.10
CA SER A 249 3.05 -10.18 -9.07
C SER A 249 3.76 -11.24 -9.90
N ARG A 250 4.07 -12.41 -9.32
CA ARG A 250 4.64 -13.56 -10.05
C ARG A 250 3.61 -14.25 -10.93
N VAL A 251 2.40 -14.47 -10.41
CA VAL A 251 1.31 -15.08 -11.20
C VAL A 251 0.84 -14.17 -12.33
N SER A 252 0.95 -12.86 -12.17
CA SER A 252 0.60 -11.87 -13.20
C SER A 252 1.74 -11.51 -14.14
N ASP A 253 2.94 -12.06 -13.91
CA ASP A 253 4.19 -11.70 -14.60
C ASP A 253 4.39 -10.17 -14.72
N ILE A 254 4.27 -9.47 -13.59
CA ILE A 254 4.51 -8.02 -13.51
C ILE A 254 6.01 -7.74 -13.76
N PRO A 255 6.37 -6.71 -14.55
CA PRO A 255 7.76 -6.33 -14.79
C PRO A 255 8.56 -6.24 -13.48
N SER A 256 9.74 -6.85 -13.45
CA SER A 256 10.52 -7.01 -12.20
C SER A 256 10.93 -5.70 -11.53
N GLU A 257 10.97 -4.61 -12.28
CA GLU A 257 11.31 -3.26 -11.79
C GLU A 257 10.09 -2.47 -11.32
N SER A 258 8.87 -2.94 -11.60
CA SER A 258 7.62 -2.33 -11.15
C SER A 258 7.24 -2.90 -9.80
N LEU A 259 7.13 -2.03 -8.80
CA LEU A 259 6.76 -2.40 -7.45
C LEU A 259 5.33 -1.93 -7.16
N VAL A 260 4.51 -2.82 -6.60
CA VAL A 260 3.21 -2.47 -6.03
C VAL A 260 3.37 -2.53 -4.52
N LEU A 261 3.30 -1.38 -3.85
CA LEU A 261 3.61 -1.28 -2.42
C LEU A 261 2.36 -0.84 -1.67
N PRO A 262 1.93 -1.58 -0.64
CA PRO A 262 0.96 -1.06 0.30
C PRO A 262 1.67 0.03 1.11
N VAL A 263 1.02 1.18 1.29
CA VAL A 263 1.63 2.26 2.09
C VAL A 263 1.79 1.86 3.56
N VAL A 264 0.97 0.93 4.05
CA VAL A 264 1.08 0.29 5.37
C VAL A 264 1.08 -1.22 5.19
N SER A 265 2.13 -1.88 5.68
CA SER A 265 2.21 -3.34 5.75
C SER A 265 1.52 -3.84 7.02
N THR A 266 0.24 -4.21 6.89
CA THR A 266 -0.55 -4.74 8.01
C THR A 266 -1.40 -5.94 7.58
N ASN A 267 -1.76 -6.79 8.54
CA ASN A 267 -2.79 -7.82 8.38
C ASN A 267 -4.12 -7.42 9.01
N ASP A 268 -4.19 -6.25 9.65
CA ASP A 268 -5.35 -5.72 10.34
C ASP A 268 -6.15 -4.78 9.46
N ARG A 269 -7.42 -4.57 9.84
CA ARG A 269 -8.28 -3.62 9.17
C ARG A 269 -7.87 -2.21 9.55
N LEU A 270 -7.64 -1.36 8.55
CA LEU A 270 -7.48 0.07 8.74
C LEU A 270 -8.74 0.79 8.30
N THR A 271 -9.17 1.77 9.08
CA THR A 271 -10.34 2.60 8.76
C THR A 271 -9.88 4.03 8.54
N LEU A 272 -10.29 4.61 7.42
CA LEU A 272 -10.08 6.04 7.15
C LEU A 272 -11.21 6.85 7.78
N GLY A 273 -10.88 7.98 8.38
CA GLY A 273 -11.82 9.01 8.79
C GLY A 273 -11.47 10.35 8.17
N CYS A 274 -12.45 11.25 8.11
CA CYS A 274 -12.20 12.66 7.81
C CYS A 274 -12.92 13.57 8.82
N GLU A 275 -12.33 14.73 9.05
CA GLU A 275 -12.93 15.84 9.77
C GLU A 275 -13.26 16.94 8.75
N LEU A 276 -14.48 17.47 8.80
CA LEU A 276 -14.91 18.61 7.99
C LEU A 276 -14.67 19.92 8.71
N TRP A 277 -14.69 21.05 8.00
CA TRP A 277 -14.48 22.38 8.59
C TRP A 277 -15.54 22.82 9.60
N ASP A 278 -16.73 22.19 9.57
CA ASP A 278 -17.79 22.43 10.56
C ASP A 278 -17.64 21.55 11.82
N GLY A 279 -16.60 20.72 11.90
CA GLY A 279 -16.32 19.78 13.00
C GLY A 279 -16.98 18.41 12.85
N THR A 280 -17.75 18.17 11.78
CA THR A 280 -18.34 16.84 11.50
C THR A 280 -17.23 15.82 11.22
N ILE A 281 -17.36 14.61 11.77
CA ILE A 281 -16.45 13.50 11.47
C ILE A 281 -17.19 12.41 10.72
N ILE A 282 -16.62 11.99 9.59
CA ILE A 282 -17.12 10.90 8.76
C ILE A 282 -16.14 9.73 8.85
N ARG A 283 -16.66 8.52 9.09
CA ARG A 283 -15.88 7.29 9.22
C ARG A 283 -16.17 6.36 8.04
N GLY A 284 -15.11 5.83 7.43
CA GLY A 284 -15.20 4.91 6.30
C GLY A 284 -14.91 5.62 4.98
N GLN A 285 -14.14 4.98 4.11
CA GLN A 285 -13.69 5.58 2.85
C GLN A 285 -14.86 5.82 1.89
N ASN A 286 -15.77 4.84 1.78
CA ASN A 286 -16.98 4.97 0.96
C ASN A 286 -17.90 6.07 1.49
N GLU A 287 -18.08 6.16 2.82
CA GLU A 287 -18.95 7.19 3.40
C GLU A 287 -18.43 8.60 3.14
N ILE A 288 -17.11 8.77 2.97
CA ILE A 288 -16.48 10.02 2.56
C ILE A 288 -16.72 10.27 1.07
N SER A 289 -16.44 9.30 0.21
CA SER A 289 -16.31 9.51 -1.24
C SER A 289 -17.58 9.22 -2.04
N HIS A 290 -18.26 8.11 -1.75
CA HIS A 290 -19.45 7.62 -2.46
C HIS A 290 -20.29 6.72 -1.53
N PRO A 291 -21.17 7.30 -0.69
CA PRO A 291 -21.93 6.57 0.29
C PRO A 291 -22.95 5.70 -0.44
N THR A 292 -23.01 4.42 -0.08
CA THR A 292 -23.92 3.47 -0.73
C THR A 292 -25.27 3.50 0.00
N TYR A 293 -26.30 4.11 -0.61
CA TYR A 293 -27.64 4.15 -0.03
C TYR A 293 -28.29 2.75 -0.10
N ARG A 294 -28.16 1.98 0.99
CA ARG A 294 -28.99 0.82 1.37
C ARG A 294 -29.34 -0.23 0.29
N PHE A 295 -28.59 -0.40 -0.79
CA PHE A 295 -28.66 -1.61 -1.63
C PHE A 295 -27.29 -1.86 -2.27
N MET A 296 -26.90 -3.13 -2.49
CA MET A 296 -25.66 -3.53 -3.18
C MET A 296 -25.75 -3.20 -4.69
N GLU A 297 -25.96 -1.94 -5.02
CA GLU A 297 -25.77 -1.47 -6.39
C GLU A 297 -24.27 -1.41 -6.71
N PRO A 298 -23.86 -1.59 -7.99
CA PRO A 298 -22.49 -1.33 -8.39
C PRO A 298 -22.09 0.07 -7.92
N ILE A 299 -20.96 0.19 -7.22
CA ILE A 299 -20.40 1.49 -6.83
C ILE A 299 -20.22 2.32 -8.10
N ASN A 300 -21.09 3.31 -8.27
CA ASN A 300 -20.98 4.26 -9.36
C ASN A 300 -20.07 5.40 -8.90
N LYS A 301 -18.80 5.34 -9.32
CA LYS A 301 -17.83 6.43 -9.10
C LYS A 301 -18.03 7.61 -10.08
N GLY A 302 -19.15 7.65 -10.82
CA GLY A 302 -19.45 8.72 -11.75
C GLY A 302 -19.82 10.03 -11.06
N CYS A 303 -19.55 11.15 -11.72
CA CYS A 303 -19.70 12.50 -11.17
C CYS A 303 -21.15 12.94 -10.86
N SER A 304 -22.18 12.18 -11.26
CA SER A 304 -23.54 12.73 -11.40
C SER A 304 -24.59 12.31 -10.36
N TYR A 305 -24.28 11.47 -9.37
CA TYR A 305 -25.31 10.94 -8.44
C TYR A 305 -25.03 11.11 -6.94
N VAL A 306 -23.90 11.70 -6.55
CA VAL A 306 -23.53 11.81 -5.13
C VAL A 306 -23.62 13.25 -4.65
N GLN A 307 -24.45 13.50 -3.63
CA GLN A 307 -24.59 14.82 -3.00
C GLN A 307 -23.25 15.26 -2.39
N THR A 308 -22.86 16.51 -2.66
CA THR A 308 -21.67 17.13 -2.08
C THR A 308 -21.67 17.05 -0.55
N LEU A 309 -20.49 17.02 0.06
CA LEU A 309 -20.38 17.06 1.52
C LEU A 309 -20.96 18.38 2.07
N PRO A 310 -21.52 18.37 3.31
CA PRO A 310 -22.12 19.56 3.91
C PRO A 310 -21.09 20.67 4.20
N SER A 311 -19.83 20.29 4.34
CA SER A 311 -18.69 21.19 4.52
C SER A 311 -17.45 20.57 3.87
N ARG A 312 -16.44 21.39 3.55
CA ARG A 312 -15.19 20.92 2.94
C ARG A 312 -14.44 20.02 3.93
N ILE A 313 -13.72 19.03 3.42
CA ILE A 313 -12.81 18.22 4.24
C ILE A 313 -11.68 19.11 4.73
N LYS A 314 -11.45 19.10 6.04
CA LYS A 314 -10.34 19.78 6.71
C LYS A 314 -9.11 18.89 6.78
N ARG A 315 -9.27 17.61 7.14
CA ARG A 315 -8.19 16.60 7.18
C ARG A 315 -8.73 15.17 7.08
N VAL A 316 -7.84 14.24 6.75
CA VAL A 316 -8.08 12.79 6.87
C VAL A 316 -7.09 12.16 7.84
N PHE A 317 -7.47 11.04 8.44
CA PHE A 317 -6.64 10.33 9.41
C PHE A 317 -7.07 8.86 9.53
N TYR A 318 -6.16 8.01 10.00
CA TYR A 318 -6.50 6.62 10.30
C TYR A 318 -7.16 6.52 11.67
N MET A 319 -8.15 5.65 11.79
CA MET A 319 -8.93 5.45 13.01
C MET A 319 -8.79 4.01 13.50
N SER A 320 -8.79 3.84 14.83
CA SER A 320 -8.88 2.52 15.45
C SER A 320 -10.16 1.78 15.04
N SER A 321 -10.04 0.47 14.80
CA SER A 321 -11.17 -0.45 14.67
C SER A 321 -11.76 -0.86 16.02
N GLU A 322 -11.02 -0.68 17.11
CA GLU A 322 -11.41 -1.08 18.46
C GLU A 322 -12.05 0.08 19.22
N GLY A 323 -13.32 -0.07 19.58
CA GLY A 323 -14.06 0.88 20.41
C GLY A 323 -15.40 1.25 19.79
N ARG A 324 -16.49 0.99 20.52
CA ARG A 324 -17.83 1.32 20.04
C ARG A 324 -18.13 2.82 20.05
N ASN A 325 -17.34 3.66 20.73
CA ASN A 325 -17.76 5.05 21.01
C ASN A 325 -16.64 6.11 21.13
N LEU A 326 -15.37 5.84 20.80
CA LEU A 326 -14.33 6.89 20.86
C LEU A 326 -13.53 6.98 19.56
N LEU A 327 -13.55 8.18 18.98
CA LEU A 327 -12.76 8.64 17.85
C LEU A 327 -11.27 8.63 18.24
N HIS A 328 -10.62 7.49 18.13
CA HIS A 328 -9.18 7.40 18.38
C HIS A 328 -8.42 7.36 17.05
N GLU A 329 -7.79 8.48 16.72
CA GLU A 329 -6.79 8.55 15.64
C GLU A 329 -5.64 7.58 15.95
N VAL A 330 -5.16 6.87 14.94
CA VAL A 330 -4.04 5.95 15.04
C VAL A 330 -2.99 6.31 14.00
N PHE A 331 -1.75 5.93 14.26
CA PHE A 331 -0.60 6.21 13.40
C PHE A 331 0.01 4.89 12.93
N PRO A 332 -0.54 4.27 11.87
CA PRO A 332 0.03 3.04 11.34
C PRO A 332 1.48 3.28 10.87
N ILE A 333 2.32 2.27 11.04
CA ILE A 333 3.71 2.34 10.59
C ILE A 333 3.74 2.21 9.07
N VAL A 334 4.34 3.20 8.41
CA VAL A 334 4.56 3.20 6.96
C VAL A 334 5.43 2.01 6.54
N ASN A 335 5.15 1.45 5.36
CA ASN A 335 5.98 0.40 4.78
C ASN A 335 7.42 0.92 4.55
N PRO A 336 8.44 0.31 5.18
CA PRO A 336 9.82 0.80 5.08
C PRO A 336 10.36 0.76 3.63
N ILE A 337 9.87 -0.15 2.79
CA ILE A 337 10.25 -0.22 1.37
C ILE A 337 9.75 1.04 0.64
N ALA A 338 8.58 1.57 0.99
CA ALA A 338 8.08 2.81 0.38
C ALA A 338 8.99 4.01 0.72
N LEU A 339 9.46 4.11 1.97
CA LEU A 339 10.43 5.13 2.38
C LEU A 339 11.78 4.95 1.68
N GLU A 340 12.26 3.72 1.54
CA GLU A 340 13.48 3.41 0.81
C GLU A 340 13.40 3.85 -0.65
N GLN A 341 12.28 3.59 -1.33
CA GLN A 341 12.06 4.01 -2.71
C GLN A 341 11.98 5.53 -2.83
N LEU A 342 11.28 6.23 -1.92
CA LEU A 342 11.25 7.71 -1.89
C LEU A 342 12.66 8.33 -1.92
N GLY A 343 13.61 7.72 -1.22
CA GLY A 343 15.00 8.18 -1.18
C GLY A 343 15.79 8.01 -2.50
N LYS A 344 15.28 7.21 -3.45
CA LYS A 344 16.03 6.75 -4.63
C LYS A 344 15.44 7.18 -5.97
N VAL A 345 14.17 7.58 -6.01
CA VAL A 345 13.48 7.89 -7.27
C VAL A 345 13.90 9.23 -7.88
N ASP A 346 13.84 9.29 -9.21
CA ASP A 346 14.12 10.47 -10.02
C ASP A 346 12.93 11.42 -10.10
N CYS A 347 11.71 10.95 -9.80
CA CYS A 347 10.49 11.76 -9.78
C CYS A 347 9.45 11.20 -8.80
N ILE A 348 8.76 12.08 -8.07
CA ILE A 348 7.62 11.74 -7.23
C ILE A 348 6.36 12.25 -7.92
N VAL A 349 5.34 11.41 -8.03
CA VAL A 349 4.07 11.73 -8.69
C VAL A 349 2.91 11.54 -7.71
N TYR A 350 2.11 12.58 -7.54
CA TYR A 350 0.79 12.52 -6.91
C TYR A 350 -0.22 12.33 -8.02
N ALA A 351 -0.67 11.10 -8.21
CA ALA A 351 -1.52 10.72 -9.33
C ALA A 351 -2.94 11.31 -9.21
N MET A 352 -3.64 11.38 -10.34
CA MET A 352 -5.05 11.73 -10.37
C MET A 352 -5.90 10.64 -9.70
N GLY A 353 -6.99 11.07 -9.09
CA GLY A 353 -7.88 10.24 -8.26
C GLY A 353 -8.45 11.05 -7.11
N SER A 354 -9.32 10.44 -6.31
CA SER A 354 -9.94 11.11 -5.18
C SER A 354 -8.88 11.62 -4.19
N LEU A 355 -8.87 12.94 -3.98
CA LEU A 355 -7.79 13.62 -3.27
C LEU A 355 -7.65 13.08 -1.83
N PHE A 356 -8.76 13.05 -1.10
CA PHE A 356 -8.75 12.75 0.34
C PHE A 356 -8.87 11.24 0.62
N THR A 357 -9.41 10.45 -0.29
CA THR A 357 -9.60 8.99 -0.09
C THR A 357 -8.64 8.10 -0.87
N SER A 358 -7.88 8.62 -1.84
CA SER A 358 -6.88 7.86 -2.60
C SER A 358 -5.46 8.35 -2.37
N VAL A 359 -5.24 9.66 -2.44
CA VAL A 359 -3.88 10.24 -2.36
C VAL A 359 -3.49 10.52 -0.91
N CYS A 360 -4.22 11.41 -0.23
CA CYS A 360 -3.92 11.83 1.14
C CYS A 360 -3.77 10.70 2.18
N PRO A 361 -4.50 9.56 2.13
CA PRO A 361 -4.31 8.49 3.12
C PRO A 361 -2.88 7.94 3.13
N SER A 362 -2.19 7.96 1.99
CA SER A 362 -0.78 7.57 1.92
C SER A 362 0.17 8.65 2.45
N LEU A 363 -0.26 9.91 2.44
CA LEU A 363 0.59 11.07 2.74
C LEU A 363 0.55 11.50 4.22
N VAL A 364 -0.53 11.18 4.94
CA VAL A 364 -0.69 11.53 6.37
C VAL A 364 0.20 10.71 7.31
N LEU A 365 0.89 9.69 6.80
CA LEU A 365 1.71 8.80 7.61
C LEU A 365 3.04 9.45 8.00
N LEU A 366 3.49 9.15 9.22
CA LEU A 366 4.78 9.60 9.74
C LEU A 366 5.91 9.07 8.84
N GLY A 367 6.89 9.94 8.55
CA GLY A 367 8.04 9.63 7.70
C GLY A 367 7.85 9.96 6.22
N ILE A 368 6.61 10.05 5.71
CA ILE A 368 6.36 10.36 4.29
C ILE A 368 6.69 11.83 3.97
N GLY A 369 6.13 12.78 4.72
CA GLY A 369 6.43 14.22 4.55
C GLY A 369 7.91 14.54 4.75
N GLU A 370 8.50 13.97 5.80
CA GLU A 370 9.92 14.08 6.10
C GLU A 370 10.78 13.58 4.93
N SER A 371 10.44 12.42 4.37
CA SER A 371 11.19 11.85 3.24
C SER A 371 11.02 12.68 1.98
N ILE A 372 9.81 13.11 1.65
CA ILE A 372 9.54 13.86 0.42
C ILE A 372 10.19 15.24 0.44
N SER A 373 10.06 16.00 1.54
CA SER A 373 10.59 17.37 1.64
C SER A 373 12.08 17.45 1.35
N THR A 374 12.87 16.47 1.82
CA THR A 374 14.32 16.40 1.60
C THR A 374 14.74 16.07 0.17
N ARG A 375 13.83 15.63 -0.72
CA ARG A 375 14.17 15.27 -2.10
C ARG A 375 14.35 16.49 -2.99
N SER A 376 15.41 16.48 -3.81
CA SER A 376 15.67 17.52 -4.82
C SER A 376 15.31 17.03 -6.23
N CYS A 377 14.15 16.39 -6.38
CA CYS A 377 13.65 15.89 -7.67
C CYS A 377 12.33 16.59 -8.07
N PRO A 378 11.83 16.42 -9.30
CA PRO A 378 10.45 16.75 -9.63
C PRO A 378 9.47 16.06 -8.67
N LYS A 379 8.49 16.85 -8.21
CA LYS A 379 7.39 16.40 -7.35
C LYS A 379 6.10 16.93 -7.98
N VAL A 380 5.45 16.05 -8.73
CA VAL A 380 4.48 16.42 -9.76
C VAL A 380 3.08 16.04 -9.32
N LEU A 381 2.18 17.02 -9.24
CA LEU A 381 0.76 16.77 -9.04
C LEU A 381 0.05 16.64 -10.39
N LEU A 382 -0.65 15.52 -10.59
CA LEU A 382 -1.57 15.33 -11.70
C LEU A 382 -2.97 15.79 -11.26
N LEU A 383 -3.40 16.97 -11.71
CA LEU A 383 -4.68 17.54 -11.27
C LEU A 383 -5.86 16.74 -11.84
N ASN A 384 -6.91 16.54 -11.04
CA ASN A 384 -8.14 15.91 -11.52
C ASN A 384 -8.82 16.79 -12.58
N GLY A 385 -9.43 16.16 -13.59
CA GLY A 385 -10.13 16.90 -14.65
C GLY A 385 -11.59 17.22 -14.35
N SER A 386 -12.19 16.58 -13.34
CA SER A 386 -13.59 16.81 -12.96
C SER A 386 -13.72 16.89 -11.45
N HIS A 387 -14.73 17.61 -10.97
CA HIS A 387 -15.04 17.64 -9.54
C HIS A 387 -15.61 16.30 -9.08
N ASP A 388 -15.26 15.92 -7.86
CA ASP A 388 -15.91 14.84 -7.14
C ASP A 388 -16.56 15.38 -5.85
N ARG A 389 -17.18 14.47 -5.10
CA ARG A 389 -17.85 14.79 -3.84
C ARG A 389 -16.92 15.45 -2.81
N GLU A 390 -15.64 15.07 -2.82
CA GLU A 390 -14.65 15.47 -1.82
C GLU A 390 -14.09 16.87 -2.09
N THR A 391 -14.05 17.26 -3.36
CA THR A 391 -13.29 18.42 -3.85
C THR A 391 -14.18 19.53 -4.43
N ALA A 392 -15.48 19.50 -4.10
CA ALA A 392 -16.44 20.51 -4.54
C ALA A 392 -15.98 21.94 -4.16
N GLY A 393 -15.82 22.79 -5.17
CA GLY A 393 -15.40 24.19 -5.01
C GLY A 393 -13.91 24.39 -4.68
N LEU A 394 -13.08 23.36 -4.76
CA LEU A 394 -11.62 23.50 -4.64
C LEU A 394 -11.01 23.96 -5.97
N SER A 395 -10.03 24.86 -5.89
CA SER A 395 -9.13 25.23 -7.00
C SER A 395 -7.86 24.38 -6.99
N ALA A 396 -7.02 24.51 -8.02
CA ALA A 396 -5.72 23.83 -8.08
C ALA A 396 -4.82 24.16 -6.88
N SER A 397 -4.79 25.42 -6.42
CA SER A 397 -4.03 25.79 -5.22
C SER A 397 -4.56 25.15 -3.94
N CYS A 398 -5.87 24.88 -3.86
CA CYS A 398 -6.47 24.16 -2.75
C CYS A 398 -6.04 22.69 -2.71
N PHE A 399 -5.82 22.03 -3.86
CA PHE A 399 -5.26 20.68 -3.91
C PHE A 399 -3.82 20.67 -3.38
N VAL A 400 -3.01 21.67 -3.78
CA VAL A 400 -1.65 21.84 -3.28
C VAL A 400 -1.64 22.05 -1.76
N THR A 401 -2.54 22.91 -1.24
CA THR A 401 -2.71 23.10 0.21
C THR A 401 -3.09 21.81 0.90
N ALA A 402 -4.09 21.07 0.40
CA ALA A 402 -4.57 19.84 1.04
C ALA A 402 -3.48 18.75 1.10
N ILE A 403 -2.68 18.60 0.04
CA ILE A 403 -1.54 17.67 0.04
C ILE A 403 -0.47 18.13 1.03
N THR A 404 -0.15 19.43 1.03
CA THR A 404 0.81 20.02 1.97
C THR A 404 0.36 19.81 3.41
N ASP A 405 -0.91 20.03 3.72
CA ASP A 405 -1.48 19.85 5.05
C ASP A 405 -1.52 18.39 5.48
N ALA A 406 -1.76 17.47 4.55
CA ALA A 406 -1.68 16.03 4.83
C ALA A 406 -0.23 15.63 5.18
N LEU A 407 0.76 16.07 4.38
CA LEU A 407 2.17 15.76 4.58
C LEU A 407 2.75 16.41 5.85
N ASN A 408 2.35 17.66 6.11
CA ASN A 408 2.71 18.37 7.34
C ASN A 408 1.92 17.91 8.55
N ARG A 409 0.82 17.18 8.34
CA ARG A 409 -0.16 16.82 9.36
C ARG A 409 -0.64 18.05 10.12
N THR A 410 -0.86 19.17 9.42
CA THR A 410 -1.10 20.52 9.96
C THR A 410 -2.14 20.56 11.10
N TYR A 411 -3.17 19.73 10.99
CA TYR A 411 -4.32 19.69 11.91
C TYR A 411 -4.34 18.46 12.82
N GLY A 412 -3.26 17.67 12.84
CA GLY A 412 -3.12 16.47 13.67
C GLY A 412 -2.49 16.75 15.03
N ASP A 413 -1.84 15.73 15.58
CA ASP A 413 -1.07 15.83 16.82
C ASP A 413 0.09 16.86 16.66
N PRO A 414 0.14 17.94 17.48
CA PRO A 414 1.17 18.95 17.41
C PRO A 414 2.60 18.42 17.50
N ASP A 415 2.82 17.29 18.19
CA ASP A 415 4.15 16.69 18.35
C ASP A 415 4.64 16.02 17.07
N ASN A 416 3.74 15.74 16.13
CA ASN A 416 4.02 15.09 14.85
C ASN A 416 3.93 16.05 13.65
N CYS A 417 3.63 17.34 13.87
CA CYS A 417 3.45 18.31 12.79
C CYS A 417 4.79 18.75 12.17
N LEU A 418 4.78 18.98 10.86
CA LEU A 418 5.85 19.65 10.12
C LEU A 418 5.40 21.06 9.70
N LYS A 419 6.34 21.88 9.24
CA LYS A 419 6.09 23.28 8.80
C LYS A 419 6.72 23.59 7.44
N ASN A 420 6.87 22.57 6.60
CA ASN A 420 7.47 22.71 5.28
C ASN A 420 6.54 23.47 4.35
N LEU A 421 7.11 24.23 3.41
CA LEU A 421 6.38 25.00 2.42
C LEU A 421 5.77 24.07 1.36
N PRO A 422 4.68 24.49 0.68
CA PRO A 422 4.10 23.69 -0.40
C PRO A 422 5.10 23.32 -1.51
N SER A 423 6.00 24.24 -1.85
CA SER A 423 7.05 24.04 -2.86
C SER A 423 8.06 22.94 -2.52
N GLU A 424 8.18 22.58 -1.23
CA GLU A 424 9.01 21.46 -0.77
C GLU A 424 8.33 20.11 -1.03
N TYR A 425 7.02 20.08 -1.27
CA TYR A 425 6.29 18.85 -1.56
C TYR A 425 5.84 18.73 -3.01
N ILE A 426 5.49 19.84 -3.64
CA ILE A 426 5.04 19.88 -5.02
C ILE A 426 5.79 21.01 -5.69
N ASN A 427 6.38 20.78 -6.86
CA ASN A 427 7.09 21.82 -7.61
C ASN A 427 6.61 21.94 -9.06
N ALA A 428 5.74 21.04 -9.51
CA ALA A 428 5.11 21.11 -10.82
C ALA A 428 3.69 20.54 -10.80
N LEU A 429 2.81 21.11 -11.62
CA LEU A 429 1.44 20.65 -11.83
C LEU A 429 1.24 20.33 -13.31
N LEU A 430 0.69 19.15 -13.58
CA LEU A 430 0.12 18.81 -14.88
C LEU A 430 -1.39 18.98 -14.77
N VAL A 431 -1.97 19.85 -15.59
CA VAL A 431 -3.39 20.20 -15.55
C VAL A 431 -4.10 19.75 -16.82
N PRO A 432 -5.25 19.07 -16.71
CA PRO A 432 -6.00 18.62 -17.87
C PRO A 432 -6.64 19.82 -18.57
N LYS A 433 -6.43 19.94 -19.88
CA LYS A 433 -7.11 20.90 -20.74
C LYS A 433 -8.62 20.71 -20.67
N ASP A 434 -9.35 21.81 -20.59
CA ASP A 434 -10.81 21.81 -20.43
C ASP A 434 -11.29 21.14 -19.12
N GLY A 435 -10.39 20.95 -18.14
CA GLY A 435 -10.73 20.46 -16.81
C GLY A 435 -11.65 21.44 -16.05
N GLN A 436 -12.51 20.89 -15.20
CA GLN A 436 -13.49 21.68 -14.43
C GLN A 436 -12.86 22.41 -13.24
N ILE A 437 -11.71 21.94 -12.74
CA ILE A 437 -11.07 22.49 -11.56
C ILE A 437 -10.39 23.81 -11.91
N PRO A 438 -10.74 24.94 -11.26
CA PRO A 438 -10.13 26.23 -11.54
C PRO A 438 -8.62 26.24 -11.28
N VAL A 439 -7.84 26.68 -12.27
CA VAL A 439 -6.38 26.82 -12.16
C VAL A 439 -6.03 28.27 -11.81
N ASP A 440 -5.91 28.55 -10.52
CA ASP A 440 -5.65 29.88 -9.97
C ASP A 440 -4.13 30.18 -9.89
N VAL A 441 -3.56 30.56 -11.03
CA VAL A 441 -2.10 30.73 -11.24
C VAL A 441 -1.43 31.65 -10.23
N GLN A 442 -2.09 32.74 -9.80
CA GLN A 442 -1.52 33.67 -8.81
C GLN A 442 -1.36 33.01 -7.44
N SER A 443 -2.37 32.25 -6.98
CA SER A 443 -2.31 31.50 -5.73
C SER A 443 -1.24 30.40 -5.79
N LEU A 444 -1.16 29.69 -6.92
CA LEU A 444 -0.12 28.67 -7.16
C LEU A 444 1.28 29.29 -7.11
N ALA A 445 1.49 30.44 -7.75
CA ALA A 445 2.77 31.15 -7.69
C ALA A 445 3.12 31.59 -6.25
N ALA A 446 2.13 32.04 -5.46
CA ALA A 446 2.33 32.37 -4.05
C ALA A 446 2.70 31.14 -3.19
N GLN A 447 2.29 29.94 -3.60
CA GLN A 447 2.72 28.67 -3.01
C GLN A 447 4.09 28.18 -3.52
N GLY A 448 4.75 28.94 -4.40
CA GLY A 448 6.04 28.61 -5.00
C GLY A 448 5.94 27.66 -6.20
N ILE A 449 4.75 27.49 -6.77
CA ILE A 449 4.49 26.62 -7.92
C ILE A 449 4.51 27.43 -9.21
N PHE A 450 5.63 27.38 -9.92
CA PHE A 450 5.81 28.13 -11.17
C PHE A 450 5.64 27.28 -12.43
N ARG A 451 5.76 25.96 -12.32
CA ARG A 451 5.63 25.03 -13.46
C ARG A 451 4.23 24.43 -13.49
N VAL A 452 3.33 25.07 -14.25
CA VAL A 452 1.97 24.58 -14.50
C VAL A 452 1.85 24.28 -15.99
N ILE A 453 1.72 23.00 -16.34
CA ILE A 453 1.72 22.51 -17.72
C ILE A 453 0.34 21.99 -18.06
N THR A 454 -0.29 22.57 -19.08
CA THR A 454 -1.58 22.09 -19.61
C THR A 454 -1.35 20.89 -20.53
N VAL A 455 -2.15 19.85 -20.35
CA VAL A 455 -2.05 18.57 -21.07
C VAL A 455 -3.38 18.27 -21.76
N ASP A 456 -3.33 17.73 -22.98
CA ASP A 456 -4.54 17.35 -23.72
C ASP A 456 -5.36 16.27 -22.98
N THR A 457 -6.66 16.22 -23.31
CA THR A 457 -7.66 15.44 -22.58
C THR A 457 -8.54 14.60 -23.48
N ILE A 458 -9.16 13.60 -22.86
CA ILE A 458 -10.23 12.78 -23.42
C ILE A 458 -11.46 13.00 -22.54
N HIS A 459 -12.63 13.10 -23.16
CA HIS A 459 -13.90 13.17 -22.44
C HIS A 459 -14.52 11.77 -22.33
N ASP A 460 -14.60 11.24 -21.11
CA ASP A 460 -15.31 10.00 -20.80
C ASP A 460 -16.73 10.31 -20.29
N SER A 461 -17.73 9.57 -20.78
CA SER A 461 -19.13 9.83 -20.43
C SER A 461 -19.48 9.53 -18.97
N LYS A 462 -18.66 8.75 -18.26
CA LYS A 462 -18.90 8.34 -16.86
C LYS A 462 -18.03 9.13 -15.89
N VAL A 463 -16.75 9.31 -16.21
CA VAL A 463 -15.78 9.94 -15.29
C VAL A 463 -15.43 11.38 -15.64
N GLY A 464 -15.98 11.92 -16.75
CA GLY A 464 -15.77 13.29 -17.17
C GLY A 464 -14.45 13.50 -17.91
N VAL A 465 -13.83 14.65 -17.68
CA VAL A 465 -12.56 15.02 -18.32
C VAL A 465 -11.40 14.25 -17.68
N ILE A 466 -10.68 13.49 -18.48
CA ILE A 466 -9.47 12.75 -18.08
C ILE A 466 -8.30 13.13 -18.98
N PHE A 467 -7.07 12.93 -18.51
CA PHE A 467 -5.89 13.13 -19.34
C PHE A 467 -5.88 12.19 -20.54
N ASP A 468 -5.46 12.70 -21.70
CA ASP A 468 -4.96 11.83 -22.76
C ASP A 468 -3.68 11.13 -22.27
N PRO A 469 -3.65 9.79 -22.20
CA PRO A 469 -2.51 9.07 -21.62
C PRO A 469 -1.19 9.38 -22.30
N LYS A 470 -1.17 9.50 -23.64
CA LYS A 470 0.05 9.74 -24.40
C LYS A 470 0.60 11.12 -24.11
N SER A 471 -0.24 12.15 -24.25
CA SER A 471 0.13 13.54 -23.99
C SER A 471 0.60 13.74 -22.55
N LEU A 472 -0.02 13.06 -21.58
CA LEU A 472 0.39 13.12 -20.18
C LEU A 472 1.78 12.54 -19.94
N ILE A 473 2.06 11.36 -20.48
CA ILE A 473 3.36 10.71 -20.28
C ILE A 473 4.47 11.43 -21.03
N GLU A 474 4.19 12.01 -22.21
CA GLU A 474 5.11 12.90 -22.92
C GLU A 474 5.45 14.14 -22.09
N ALA A 475 4.43 14.85 -21.58
CA ALA A 475 4.64 16.03 -20.74
C ALA A 475 5.40 15.71 -19.43
N LEU A 476 5.13 14.55 -18.81
CA LEU A 476 5.87 14.09 -17.64
C LEU A 476 7.33 13.77 -17.98
N ALA A 477 7.60 13.11 -19.10
CA ALA A 477 8.95 12.78 -19.54
C ALA A 477 9.79 14.04 -19.82
N ASP A 478 9.20 15.03 -20.51
CA ASP A 478 9.83 16.31 -20.81
C ASP A 478 10.17 17.06 -19.52
N LEU A 479 9.23 17.12 -18.57
CA LEU A 479 9.44 17.76 -17.27
C LEU A 479 10.60 17.11 -16.49
N ILE A 480 10.69 15.78 -16.46
CA ILE A 480 11.78 15.06 -15.77
C ILE A 480 13.12 15.36 -16.43
N LYS A 481 13.15 15.41 -17.77
CA LYS A 481 14.36 15.71 -18.55
C LYS A 481 14.85 17.14 -18.32
N GLU A 482 13.95 18.12 -18.34
CA GLU A 482 14.27 19.52 -18.06
C GLU A 482 14.85 19.71 -16.66
N TYR A 483 14.23 19.08 -15.66
CA TYR A 483 14.70 19.19 -14.27
C TYR A 483 16.11 18.62 -14.12
N SER A 484 16.36 17.47 -14.74
CA SER A 484 17.68 16.84 -14.77
C SER A 484 18.73 17.79 -15.38
N GLN A 485 18.43 18.41 -16.52
CA GLN A 485 19.34 19.36 -17.19
C GLN A 485 19.60 20.63 -16.35
N SER A 486 18.56 21.17 -15.69
CA SER A 486 18.70 22.35 -14.83
C SER A 486 19.57 22.10 -13.60
N ALA A 487 19.52 20.89 -13.03
CA ALA A 487 20.35 20.50 -11.90
C ALA A 487 21.84 20.38 -12.28
N PHE A 488 22.16 19.89 -13.49
CA PHE A 488 23.53 19.85 -13.99
C PHE A 488 24.09 21.25 -14.35
N GLY A 489 23.26 22.15 -14.86
CA GLY A 489 23.67 23.52 -15.20
C GLY A 489 24.09 24.35 -13.98
N ALA A 490 23.45 24.14 -12.82
CA ALA A 490 23.77 24.87 -11.59
C ALA A 490 25.13 24.47 -10.97
N VAL A 491 25.61 23.24 -11.23
CA VAL A 491 26.90 22.74 -10.69
C VAL A 491 28.11 23.32 -11.44
N ASN A 492 27.94 23.76 -12.70
CA ASN A 492 29.03 24.27 -13.54
C ASN A 492 29.22 25.80 -13.47
N CYS A 493 28.46 26.52 -12.64
CA CYS A 493 28.59 27.98 -12.49
C CYS A 493 29.59 28.41 -11.40
N HIS A 494 30.45 27.50 -10.91
CA HIS A 494 31.54 27.79 -9.96
C HIS A 494 32.91 27.94 -10.65
N ASP A 495 32.98 28.63 -11.79
CA ASP A 495 34.23 29.19 -12.29
C ASP A 495 34.02 30.70 -12.51
N CYS A 496 34.13 31.45 -11.41
CA CYS A 496 34.29 32.90 -11.45
C CYS A 496 35.77 33.19 -11.78
N PRO A 497 36.10 34.04 -12.76
CA PRO A 497 37.48 34.40 -13.03
C PRO A 497 38.04 35.14 -11.82
N LYS A 498 39.11 34.61 -11.21
CA LYS A 498 39.98 35.38 -10.33
C LYS A 498 40.67 36.43 -11.19
N ASP A 499 40.07 37.60 -11.31
CA ASP A 499 40.70 38.69 -12.02
C ASP A 499 41.83 39.29 -11.18
N GLN A 500 42.89 39.60 -11.91
CA GLN A 500 44.26 39.69 -11.48
C GLN A 500 44.56 41.05 -10.84
N THR A 501 45.38 40.98 -9.78
CA THR A 501 46.38 41.97 -9.36
C THR A 501 46.37 43.34 -10.08
N ARG A 502 45.91 44.36 -9.34
CA ARG A 502 46.33 45.75 -9.53
C ARG A 502 47.79 45.89 -9.07
N THR A 503 48.69 46.19 -10.00
CA THR A 503 49.99 46.84 -9.73
C THR A 503 50.41 47.70 -10.92
N GLY A 504 50.62 48.99 -10.64
CA GLY A 504 51.40 49.97 -11.42
C GLY A 504 50.60 50.87 -12.36
N ASP A 505 50.88 52.16 -12.53
CA ASP A 505 51.63 53.19 -11.76
C ASP A 505 51.41 54.51 -12.54
N CYS A 506 51.19 55.62 -11.82
CA CYS A 506 51.34 57.06 -12.15
C CYS A 506 50.23 57.91 -11.52
#